data_AF-A0A1H2F904-F1
#
_entry.id   AF-A0A1H2F904-F1
#
_cell.length_a   1.000
_cell.length_b   1.000
_cell.length_c   1.000
_cell.angle_alpha   90.00
_cell.angle_beta   90.00
_cell.angle_gamma   90.00
#
_symmetry.space_group_name_H-M   'P 1'
#
loop_
_entity.id
_entity.type
_entity.pdbx_description
1 polymer ?
#
loop_
_entity_poly.entity_id
_entity_poly.type
_entity_poly.pdbx_seq_one_letter_code
_entity_poly.pdbx_strand_id
1 'polypeptide(L)'
;MPDIALKYRTAVLTLALTMIPFTVSADMELLCTVTVDQFPGFDDHMVKSKTVQLNGMQGEAGGEATIYENSAFRFRAITGRSLIQDGAATLMDFYVEAQDLENGRSIRSASASYVGGPHHARLELVTYGQETPWHEGIVIFTCVKPF
;
A
#
# COMPACT_ATOMS: atom_id res chain seq x y z
N MET A 1 61.05 28.23 -34.74
CA MET A 1 61.54 27.08 -33.96
C MET A 1 62.01 27.62 -32.62
N PRO A 2 61.56 27.15 -31.43
CA PRO A 2 60.52 26.18 -31.05
C PRO A 2 59.20 26.92 -30.67
N ASP A 3 57.96 26.40 -30.64
CA ASP A 3 57.36 25.08 -30.36
C ASP A 3 57.16 24.76 -28.88
N ILE A 4 56.10 25.30 -28.24
CA ILE A 4 55.43 24.70 -27.06
C ILE A 4 53.94 25.10 -27.06
N ALA A 5 53.11 24.24 -27.67
CA ALA A 5 51.66 24.29 -27.53
C ALA A 5 51.26 23.82 -26.12
N LEU A 6 50.93 24.76 -25.22
CA LEU A 6 50.42 24.44 -23.89
C LEU A 6 48.91 24.14 -23.99
N LYS A 7 48.59 22.86 -24.19
CA LYS A 7 47.23 22.31 -24.14
C LYS A 7 46.65 22.50 -22.74
N TYR A 8 45.80 23.51 -22.54
CA TYR A 8 44.92 23.60 -21.38
C TYR A 8 43.82 22.54 -21.49
N ARG A 9 44.09 21.34 -20.98
CA ARG A 9 43.04 20.37 -20.65
C ARG A 9 42.53 20.72 -19.25
N THR A 10 41.53 21.59 -19.19
CA THR A 10 40.70 21.76 -17.99
C THR A 10 39.94 20.46 -17.77
N ALA A 11 40.46 19.65 -16.84
CA ALA A 11 39.75 18.48 -16.33
C ALA A 11 38.53 18.99 -15.55
N VAL A 12 37.35 18.91 -16.18
CA VAL A 12 36.07 19.07 -15.49
C VAL A 12 35.90 17.82 -14.63
N LEU A 13 36.33 17.90 -13.37
CA LEU A 13 36.06 16.89 -12.36
C LEU A 13 34.60 17.06 -11.94
N THR A 14 33.68 16.50 -12.71
CA THR A 14 32.27 16.41 -12.34
C THR A 14 32.19 15.42 -11.18
N LEU A 15 32.28 15.93 -9.95
CA LEU A 15 31.99 15.18 -8.74
C LEU A 15 30.48 14.92 -8.74
N ALA A 16 30.06 13.88 -9.45
CA ALA A 16 28.71 13.36 -9.38
C ALA A 16 28.53 12.80 -7.97
N LEU A 17 28.00 13.65 -7.09
CA LEU A 17 27.49 13.25 -5.80
C LEU A 17 26.32 12.31 -6.08
N THR A 18 26.62 11.02 -6.24
CA THR A 18 25.63 9.96 -6.26
C THR A 18 24.96 10.00 -4.90
N MET A 19 23.84 10.72 -4.79
CA MET A 19 22.87 10.46 -3.73
C MET A 19 22.45 9.02 -3.93
N ILE A 20 23.06 8.10 -3.17
CA ILE A 20 22.57 6.74 -3.07
C ILE A 20 21.24 6.90 -2.34
N PRO A 21 20.08 6.68 -2.98
CA PRO A 21 18.83 6.67 -2.25
C PRO A 21 18.96 5.54 -1.22
N PHE A 22 18.96 5.90 0.07
CA PHE A 22 18.77 4.92 1.12
C PHE A 22 17.36 4.38 0.95
N THR A 23 17.22 3.22 0.30
CA THR A 23 15.95 2.49 0.24
C THR A 23 15.69 1.94 1.63
N VAL A 24 14.99 2.73 2.43
CA VAL A 24 14.53 2.35 3.75
C VAL A 24 13.22 1.58 3.55
N SER A 25 13.28 0.26 3.66
CA SER A 25 12.11 -0.62 3.54
C SER A 25 11.50 -0.91 4.90
N ALA A 26 10.20 -0.64 5.06
CA ALA A 26 9.45 -1.01 6.25
C ALA A 26 8.85 -2.40 6.05
N ASP A 27 9.46 -3.46 6.59
CA ASP A 27 9.04 -4.84 6.31
C ASP A 27 7.88 -5.29 7.21
N MET A 28 6.69 -5.49 6.64
CA MET A 28 5.51 -5.96 7.35
C MET A 28 4.73 -6.99 6.53
N GLU A 29 4.62 -8.20 7.10
CA GLU A 29 3.74 -9.24 6.60
C GLU A 29 2.35 -9.11 7.25
N LEU A 30 1.28 -9.21 6.45
CA LEU A 30 -0.10 -9.18 6.90
C LEU A 30 -0.90 -10.31 6.30
N LEU A 31 -1.64 -11.04 7.12
CA LEU A 31 -2.72 -11.90 6.66
C LEU A 31 -3.98 -11.05 6.51
N CYS A 32 -4.37 -10.78 5.27
CA CYS A 32 -5.56 -10.01 4.95
C CYS A 32 -6.67 -10.91 4.41
N THR A 33 -7.87 -10.73 4.95
CA THR A 33 -9.10 -11.40 4.53
C THR A 33 -10.11 -10.37 4.08
N VAL A 34 -10.73 -10.63 2.93
CA VAL A 34 -11.89 -9.91 2.41
C VAL A 34 -13.08 -10.85 2.52
N THR A 35 -14.13 -10.38 3.19
CA THR A 35 -15.42 -11.05 3.25
C THR A 35 -16.44 -10.17 2.55
N VAL A 36 -17.24 -10.76 1.67
CA VAL A 36 -18.32 -10.07 0.97
C VAL A 36 -19.64 -10.74 1.32
N ASP A 37 -20.64 -9.94 1.65
CA ASP A 37 -22.01 -10.38 1.92
C ASP A 37 -22.95 -9.49 1.11
N GLN A 38 -23.72 -10.08 0.19
CA GLN A 38 -24.72 -9.41 -0.65
C GLN A 38 -24.24 -8.15 -1.42
N PHE A 39 -22.94 -8.02 -1.72
CA PHE A 39 -22.40 -6.86 -2.46
C PHE A 39 -22.41 -7.09 -3.98
N PRO A 40 -22.94 -6.16 -4.80
CA PRO A 40 -22.98 -6.31 -6.24
C PRO A 40 -21.61 -6.56 -6.89
N GLY A 41 -21.55 -7.52 -7.82
CA GLY A 41 -20.31 -7.86 -8.54
C GLY A 41 -19.44 -8.92 -7.86
N PHE A 42 -19.93 -9.55 -6.78
CA PHE A 42 -19.26 -10.65 -6.08
C PHE A 42 -20.24 -11.77 -5.77
N ASP A 43 -19.71 -12.97 -5.55
CA ASP A 43 -20.48 -14.08 -5.01
C ASP A 43 -20.83 -13.80 -3.54
N ASP A 44 -22.04 -14.17 -3.14
CA ASP A 44 -22.48 -14.01 -1.76
C ASP A 44 -21.65 -14.88 -0.80
N HIS A 45 -21.35 -14.34 0.38
CA HIS A 45 -20.44 -14.93 1.37
C HIS A 45 -19.03 -15.27 0.83
N MET A 46 -18.56 -14.59 -0.22
CA MET A 46 -17.21 -14.78 -0.73
C MET A 46 -16.19 -14.42 0.36
N VAL A 47 -15.29 -15.35 0.67
CA VAL A 47 -14.13 -15.12 1.53
C VAL A 47 -12.85 -15.33 0.73
N LYS A 48 -11.98 -14.33 0.70
CA LYS A 48 -10.66 -14.39 0.06
C LYS A 48 -9.60 -13.93 1.05
N SER A 49 -8.63 -14.79 1.31
CA SER A 49 -7.50 -14.48 2.19
C SER A 49 -6.19 -14.53 1.42
N LYS A 50 -5.30 -13.58 1.73
CA LYS A 50 -3.97 -13.51 1.15
C LYS A 50 -3.00 -12.90 2.16
N THR A 51 -1.86 -13.54 2.32
CA THR A 51 -0.72 -12.91 2.99
C THR A 51 -0.06 -11.92 2.04
N VAL A 52 0.07 -10.68 2.48
CA VAL A 52 0.67 -9.59 1.71
C VAL A 52 1.88 -9.03 2.44
N GLN A 53 2.91 -8.70 1.66
CA GLN A 53 4.10 -8.01 2.16
C GLN A 53 4.01 -6.53 1.80
N LEU A 54 4.15 -5.68 2.80
CA LEU A 54 4.41 -4.26 2.62
C LEU A 54 5.87 -4.04 2.99
N ASN A 55 6.69 -3.56 2.04
CA ASN A 55 8.12 -3.32 2.22
C ASN A 55 8.59 -1.98 1.64
N GLY A 56 7.69 -1.15 1.13
CA GLY A 56 7.99 0.17 0.59
C GLY A 56 7.13 1.27 1.21
N MET A 57 7.48 2.53 0.93
CA MET A 57 6.63 3.67 1.30
C MET A 57 5.38 3.75 0.40
N GLN A 58 4.31 4.39 0.89
CA GLN A 58 3.12 4.61 0.07
C GLN A 58 3.48 5.32 -1.25
N GLY A 59 3.06 4.74 -2.38
CA GLY A 59 3.34 5.27 -3.71
C GLY A 59 4.68 4.81 -4.31
N GLU A 60 5.47 4.02 -3.57
CA GLU A 60 6.68 3.37 -4.05
C GLU A 60 6.45 1.88 -4.30
N ALA A 61 7.41 1.25 -4.99
CA ALA A 61 7.41 -0.20 -5.17
C ALA A 61 7.36 -0.91 -3.80
N GLY A 62 6.41 -1.81 -3.63
CA GLY A 62 6.23 -2.54 -2.37
C GLY A 62 5.47 -1.80 -1.27
N GLY A 63 5.05 -0.56 -1.50
CA GLY A 63 4.20 0.20 -0.59
C GLY A 63 2.71 -0.12 -0.67
N GLU A 64 2.32 -0.98 -1.60
CA GLU A 64 0.96 -1.47 -1.75
C GLU A 64 0.97 -2.92 -2.25
N ALA A 65 -0.03 -3.68 -1.83
CA ALA A 65 -0.19 -5.07 -2.21
C ALA A 65 -1.66 -5.42 -2.42
N THR A 66 -1.98 -5.99 -3.57
CA THR A 66 -3.34 -6.47 -3.88
C THR A 66 -3.67 -7.71 -3.06
N ILE A 67 -4.76 -7.64 -2.31
CA ILE A 67 -5.36 -8.75 -1.56
C ILE A 67 -6.25 -9.57 -2.49
N TYR A 68 -7.14 -8.89 -3.22
CA TYR A 68 -8.07 -9.48 -4.18
C TYR A 68 -8.42 -8.47 -5.28
N GLU A 69 -8.73 -8.96 -6.47
CA GLU A 69 -9.14 -8.15 -7.61
C GLU A 69 -10.08 -8.94 -8.52
N ASN A 70 -11.11 -8.29 -9.02
CA ASN A 70 -11.95 -8.76 -10.11
C ASN A 70 -12.09 -7.64 -11.17
N SER A 71 -13.04 -7.77 -12.10
CA SER A 71 -13.24 -6.79 -13.16
C SER A 71 -13.78 -5.43 -12.69
N ALA A 72 -14.40 -5.35 -11.51
CA ALA A 72 -15.05 -4.14 -11.00
C ALA A 72 -14.27 -3.47 -9.87
N PHE A 73 -13.57 -4.25 -9.04
CA PHE A 73 -12.95 -3.77 -7.83
C PHE A 73 -11.55 -4.34 -7.63
N ARG A 74 -10.68 -3.51 -7.05
CA ARG A 74 -9.39 -3.89 -6.51
C ARG A 74 -9.33 -3.59 -5.02
N PHE A 75 -8.88 -4.58 -4.26
CA PHE A 75 -8.72 -4.50 -2.82
C PHE A 75 -7.25 -4.59 -2.44
N ARG A 76 -6.76 -3.61 -1.67
CA ARG A 76 -5.33 -3.47 -1.34
C ARG A 76 -5.08 -3.27 0.14
N ALA A 77 -3.92 -3.73 0.59
CA ALA A 77 -3.24 -3.18 1.74
C ALA A 77 -2.20 -2.17 1.26
N ILE A 78 -2.05 -1.05 1.97
CA ILE A 78 -1.16 0.05 1.59
C ILE A 78 -0.39 0.49 2.82
N THR A 79 0.92 0.68 2.70
CA THR A 79 1.77 1.28 3.74
C THR A 79 1.16 2.60 4.20
N GLY A 80 1.01 2.76 5.52
CA GLY A 80 0.60 4.01 6.13
C GLY A 80 1.82 4.81 6.61
N ARG A 81 1.84 5.12 7.90
CA ARG A 81 2.96 5.78 8.57
C ARG A 81 4.09 4.78 8.81
N SER A 82 5.30 5.24 8.59
CA SER A 82 6.53 4.54 8.99
C SER A 82 7.32 5.43 9.95
N LEU A 83 7.89 4.84 10.99
CA LEU A 83 8.89 5.47 11.85
C LEU A 83 10.27 5.09 11.31
N ILE A 84 11.09 6.07 10.99
CA ILE A 84 12.50 5.85 10.64
C ILE A 84 13.34 6.18 11.88
N GLN A 85 14.01 5.17 12.43
CA GLN A 85 14.91 5.32 13.57
C GLN A 85 16.21 4.56 13.28
N ASP A 86 17.36 5.24 13.46
CA ASP A 86 18.69 4.68 13.26
C ASP A 86 18.91 4.00 11.88
N GLY A 87 18.24 4.52 10.85
CA GLY A 87 18.32 4.00 9.48
C GLY A 87 17.40 2.81 9.19
N ALA A 88 16.65 2.31 10.18
CA ALA A 88 15.62 1.29 10.00
C ALA A 88 14.23 1.94 9.93
N ALA A 89 13.39 1.53 8.96
CA ALA A 89 11.97 1.84 9.00
C ALA A 89 11.20 0.74 9.71
N THR A 90 10.34 1.17 10.62
CA THR A 90 9.31 0.34 11.22
C THR A 90 7.97 0.87 10.76
N LEU A 91 7.15 0.01 10.16
CA LEU A 91 5.79 0.40 9.82
C LEU A 91 4.97 0.59 11.11
N MET A 92 4.27 1.72 11.23
CA MET A 92 3.47 2.10 12.39
C MET A 92 1.98 1.84 12.19
N ASP A 93 1.51 1.91 10.94
CA ASP A 93 0.16 1.56 10.53
C ASP A 93 0.11 1.31 9.02
N PHE A 94 -1.03 0.82 8.57
CA PHE A 94 -1.33 0.59 7.17
C PHE A 94 -2.77 1.02 6.88
N TYR A 95 -3.09 1.19 5.60
CA TYR A 95 -4.46 1.37 5.13
C TYR A 95 -4.94 0.09 4.46
N VAL A 96 -6.24 -0.18 4.59
CA VAL A 96 -6.96 -1.02 3.62
C VAL A 96 -7.69 -0.12 2.66
N GLU A 97 -7.74 -0.52 1.40
CA GLU A 97 -8.40 0.24 0.35
C GLU A 97 -9.30 -0.66 -0.48
N ALA A 98 -10.48 -0.12 -0.80
CA ALA A 98 -11.27 -0.58 -1.93
C ALA A 98 -11.31 0.47 -3.02
N GLN A 99 -10.88 0.07 -4.21
CA GLN A 99 -10.91 0.87 -5.42
C GLN A 99 -11.96 0.31 -6.38
N ASP A 100 -12.86 1.19 -6.81
CA ASP A 100 -13.72 0.98 -7.97
C ASP A 100 -12.90 1.22 -9.24
N LEU A 101 -12.79 0.19 -10.09
CA LEU A 101 -11.94 0.23 -11.29
C LEU A 101 -12.61 0.98 -12.46
N GLU A 102 -13.93 1.14 -12.45
CA GLU A 102 -14.65 1.83 -13.53
C GLU A 102 -14.41 3.34 -13.46
N ASN A 103 -14.52 3.91 -12.26
CA ASN A 103 -14.39 5.36 -12.04
C ASN A 103 -13.09 5.77 -11.30
N GLY A 104 -12.28 4.80 -10.86
CA GLY A 104 -11.02 5.01 -10.14
C GLY A 104 -11.18 5.48 -8.69
N ARG A 105 -12.42 5.62 -8.19
CA ARG A 105 -12.69 6.09 -6.83
C ARG A 105 -12.19 5.08 -5.82
N SER A 106 -11.51 5.58 -4.79
CA SER A 106 -10.96 4.75 -3.72
C SER A 106 -11.49 5.19 -2.36
N ILE A 107 -11.80 4.22 -1.51
CA ILE A 107 -12.16 4.43 -0.11
C ILE A 107 -11.11 3.71 0.74
N ARG A 108 -10.60 4.40 1.75
CA ARG A 108 -9.54 3.90 2.64
C ARG A 108 -9.97 3.92 4.09
N SER A 109 -9.50 2.93 4.84
CA SER A 109 -9.56 2.92 6.31
C SER A 109 -8.17 2.68 6.87
N ALA A 110 -7.77 3.46 7.87
CA ALA A 110 -6.52 3.26 8.58
C ALA A 110 -6.62 2.07 9.54
N SER A 111 -5.53 1.32 9.69
CA SER A 111 -5.43 0.30 10.72
C SER A 111 -5.48 0.95 12.10
N ALA A 112 -6.30 0.41 12.99
CA ALA A 112 -6.19 0.67 14.40
C ALA A 112 -4.85 0.07 14.88
N SER A 113 -3.98 0.96 15.36
CA SER A 113 -2.72 0.60 16.01
C SER A 113 -2.92 0.73 17.51
N TYR A 114 -2.74 -0.37 18.25
CA TYR A 114 -2.59 -0.30 19.70
C TYR A 114 -1.10 -0.20 20.02
N VAL A 115 -0.72 0.71 20.92
CA VAL A 115 0.69 0.86 21.32
C VAL A 115 1.21 -0.47 21.88
N GLY A 116 2.15 -1.10 21.16
CA GLY A 116 2.74 -2.39 21.53
C GLY A 116 1.87 -3.63 21.24
N GLY A 117 0.76 -3.48 20.51
CA GLY A 117 -0.15 -4.57 20.15
C GLY A 117 -0.23 -4.85 18.64
N PRO A 118 -0.98 -5.89 18.23
CA PRO A 118 -1.20 -6.19 16.82
C PRO A 118 -1.97 -5.07 16.11
N HIS A 119 -1.64 -4.82 14.85
CA HIS A 119 -2.34 -3.89 13.99
C HIS A 119 -3.52 -4.59 13.32
N HIS A 120 -4.69 -3.94 13.36
CA HIS A 120 -5.90 -4.43 12.73
C HIS A 120 -6.52 -3.36 11.87
N ALA A 121 -6.87 -3.66 10.62
CA ALA A 121 -7.64 -2.76 9.79
C ALA A 121 -8.98 -3.39 9.43
N ARG A 122 -10.04 -2.57 9.55
CA ARG A 122 -11.38 -2.89 9.11
C ARG A 122 -11.92 -1.73 8.29
N LEU A 123 -12.47 -2.06 7.14
CA LEU A 123 -13.26 -1.18 6.29
C LEU A 123 -14.55 -1.93 6.00
N GLU A 124 -15.67 -1.24 6.20
CA GLU A 124 -17.00 -1.74 5.88
C GLU A 124 -17.55 -0.87 4.76
N LEU A 125 -17.85 -1.49 3.63
CA LEU A 125 -18.43 -0.79 2.49
C LEU A 125 -19.87 -1.20 2.36
N VAL A 126 -20.78 -0.28 2.70
CA VAL A 126 -22.22 -0.49 2.59
C VAL A 126 -22.75 0.37 1.45
N THR A 127 -23.41 -0.25 0.48
CA THR A 127 -24.07 0.45 -0.63
C THR A 127 -25.58 0.31 -0.52
N TYR A 128 -26.29 1.41 -0.31
CA TYR A 128 -27.75 1.44 -0.35
C TYR A 128 -28.25 1.70 -1.79
N GLY A 129 -29.21 0.91 -2.26
CA GLY A 129 -29.90 1.17 -3.54
C GLY A 129 -30.83 2.39 -3.47
N GLN A 130 -31.01 3.10 -4.58
CA GLN A 130 -31.89 4.29 -4.63
C GLN A 130 -33.39 3.96 -4.52
N GLU A 131 -33.82 2.71 -4.75
CA GLU A 131 -35.24 2.32 -4.78
C GLU A 131 -35.60 1.08 -3.92
N THR A 132 -34.74 0.66 -2.99
CA THR A 132 -34.96 -0.59 -2.23
C THR A 132 -35.13 -0.35 -0.74
N PRO A 133 -36.08 -1.04 -0.06
CA PRO A 133 -36.29 -0.83 1.37
C PRO A 133 -35.06 -1.24 2.21
N TRP A 134 -34.28 -2.23 1.78
CA TRP A 134 -32.93 -2.54 2.29
C TRP A 134 -32.16 -3.34 1.21
N HIS A 135 -31.10 -2.75 0.64
CA HIS A 135 -30.01 -3.51 0.02
C HIS A 135 -28.76 -3.11 0.80
N GLU A 136 -28.38 -3.91 1.78
CA GLU A 136 -27.14 -3.75 2.53
C GLU A 136 -26.19 -4.84 2.04
N GLY A 137 -25.46 -4.56 0.95
CA GLY A 137 -24.27 -5.34 0.63
C GLY A 137 -23.11 -4.80 1.46
N ILE A 138 -22.35 -5.67 2.11
CA ILE A 138 -21.18 -5.29 2.90
C ILE A 138 -19.92 -5.99 2.39
N VAL A 139 -18.84 -5.22 2.22
CA VAL A 139 -17.49 -5.75 2.10
C VAL A 139 -16.73 -5.43 3.36
N ILE A 140 -16.25 -6.46 4.05
CA ILE A 140 -15.47 -6.36 5.27
C ILE A 140 -14.02 -6.72 4.99
N PHE A 141 -13.13 -5.83 5.38
CA PHE A 141 -11.69 -6.09 5.40
C PHE A 141 -11.24 -6.46 6.80
N THR A 142 -10.37 -7.45 6.93
CA THR A 142 -9.68 -7.76 8.18
C THR A 142 -8.24 -8.13 7.85
N CYS A 143 -7.30 -7.31 8.30
CA CYS A 143 -5.87 -7.60 8.17
C CYS A 143 -5.24 -7.71 9.55
N VAL A 144 -4.42 -8.73 9.77
CA VAL A 144 -3.72 -8.99 11.02
C VAL A 144 -2.26 -9.35 10.74
N LYS A 145 -1.35 -9.01 11.65
CA LYS A 145 0.02 -9.52 11.60
C LYS A 145 0.02 -11.02 11.96
N PRO A 146 0.57 -11.92 11.11
CA PRO A 146 0.72 -13.32 11.47
C PRO A 146 1.76 -13.47 12.59
N PHE A 147 1.53 -14.42 13.50
CA PHE A 147 2.29 -14.63 14.73
C PHE A 147 3.74 -15.06 14.49
#